data_AF-A0A2E6Y6V4-F1
#
_entry.id   AF-A0A2E6Y6V4-F1
#
_cell.length_a   1.000
_cell.length_b   1.000
_cell.length_c   1.000
_cell.angle_alpha   90.00
_cell.angle_beta   90.00
_cell.angle_gamma   90.00
#
_symmetry.space_group_name_H-M   'P 1'
#
loop_
_entity.id
_entity.type
_entity.pdbx_description
1 polymer ?
#
loop_
_entity_poly.entity_id
_entity_poly.type
_entity_poly.pdbx_seq_one_letter_code
_entity_poly.pdbx_strand_id
1 'polypeptide(L)'
;MMGTLAAIHVARRQLGLDDDTYREILERETGKRSAAELNERERRKVVAVFEQKGFRRSPKPRRDRLSGRYAGRLQALWIAAWNLGIVRNASDSALIAFIKRQTGLDHGRFLLHAEDASRAIEALKDWMRRESGVATLFRYDETQGPLFNDDRCQILLAQWMRLLQLDAAPAASLEAWVAQLQAGAGLADLTRDGWIDTMNILGSRLRKALAARKAT
;
A
#
# COMPACT_ATOMS: atom_id res chain seq x y z
N MET A 1 -0.58 7.42 -2.41
CA MET A 1 -1.28 7.55 -3.71
C MET A 1 -2.74 7.84 -3.45
N MET A 2 -3.43 8.53 -4.37
CA MET A 2 -4.88 8.70 -4.29
C MET A 2 -5.53 7.35 -4.61
N GLY A 3 -6.43 6.84 -3.76
CA GLY A 3 -7.13 5.58 -4.04
C GLY A 3 -7.95 5.68 -5.33
N THR A 4 -8.10 4.57 -6.06
CA THR A 4 -8.79 4.57 -7.38
C THR A 4 -10.23 5.05 -7.30
N LEU A 5 -10.95 4.70 -6.23
CA LEU A 5 -12.29 5.25 -5.96
C LEU A 5 -12.28 6.77 -5.83
N ALA A 6 -11.33 7.32 -5.06
CA ALA A 6 -11.18 8.78 -4.96
C ALA A 6 -10.79 9.40 -6.30
N ALA A 7 -9.97 8.71 -7.11
CA ALA A 7 -9.62 9.14 -8.46
C ALA A 7 -10.84 9.21 -9.38
N ILE A 8 -11.76 8.24 -9.31
CA ILE A 8 -13.02 8.25 -10.06
C ILE A 8 -13.86 9.48 -9.71
N HIS A 9 -14.03 9.79 -8.42
CA HIS A 9 -14.81 10.97 -8.00
C HIS A 9 -14.13 12.31 -8.35
N VAL A 10 -12.79 12.36 -8.34
CA VAL A 10 -12.06 13.54 -8.81
C VAL A 10 -12.17 13.67 -10.33
N ALA A 11 -12.03 12.57 -11.07
CA ALA A 11 -12.17 12.55 -12.53
C ALA A 11 -13.55 13.02 -12.96
N ARG A 12 -14.62 12.54 -12.31
CA ARG A 12 -15.99 13.01 -12.55
C ARG A 12 -16.09 14.53 -12.47
N ARG A 13 -15.53 15.13 -11.40
CA ARG A 13 -15.52 16.60 -11.22
C ARG A 13 -14.65 17.32 -12.24
N GLN A 14 -13.45 16.80 -12.52
CA GLN A 14 -12.48 17.43 -13.43
C GLN A 14 -12.95 17.40 -14.89
N LEU A 15 -13.66 16.35 -15.28
CA LEU A 15 -14.22 16.19 -16.62
C LEU A 15 -15.61 16.84 -16.77
N GLY A 16 -16.19 17.39 -15.70
CA GLY A 16 -17.50 18.03 -15.74
C GLY A 16 -18.65 17.07 -16.08
N LEU A 17 -18.54 15.79 -15.70
CA LEU A 17 -19.57 14.79 -16.02
C LEU A 17 -20.77 14.91 -15.07
N ASP A 18 -21.97 15.02 -15.64
CA ASP A 18 -23.23 14.88 -14.91
C ASP A 18 -23.44 13.44 -14.40
N ASP A 19 -24.44 13.24 -13.54
CA ASP A 19 -24.71 11.94 -12.90
C ASP A 19 -25.01 10.83 -13.91
N ASP A 20 -25.76 11.12 -14.98
CA ASP A 20 -26.20 10.09 -15.92
C ASP A 20 -25.09 9.71 -16.88
N THR A 21 -24.39 10.68 -17.47
CA THR A 21 -23.19 10.43 -18.29
C THR A 21 -22.14 9.65 -17.50
N TYR A 22 -21.95 10.01 -16.22
CA TYR A 22 -21.04 9.30 -15.34
C TYR A 22 -21.45 7.83 -15.14
N ARG A 23 -22.73 7.57 -14.81
CA ARG A 23 -23.26 6.22 -14.60
C ARG A 23 -23.22 5.38 -15.88
N GLU A 24 -23.49 5.97 -17.03
CA GLU A 24 -23.38 5.29 -18.33
C GLU A 24 -21.95 4.85 -18.62
N ILE A 25 -20.96 5.69 -18.33
CA ILE A 25 -19.54 5.29 -18.49
C ILE A 25 -19.22 4.14 -17.53
N LEU A 26 -19.67 4.18 -16.27
CA LEU A 26 -19.44 3.07 -15.35
C LEU A 26 -20.08 1.77 -15.86
N GLU A 27 -21.33 1.83 -16.30
CA GLU A 27 -22.08 0.68 -16.78
C GLU A 27 -21.48 0.11 -18.06
N ARG A 28 -21.12 0.96 -19.02
CA ARG A 28 -20.47 0.54 -20.27
C ARG A 28 -19.14 -0.17 -20.01
N GLU A 29 -18.35 0.34 -19.07
CA GLU A 29 -17.01 -0.20 -18.83
C GLU A 29 -17.00 -1.40 -17.87
N THR A 30 -18.00 -1.53 -17.00
CA THR A 30 -17.96 -2.49 -15.88
C THR A 30 -19.24 -3.29 -15.66
N GLY A 31 -20.33 -2.95 -16.35
CA GLY A 31 -21.67 -3.49 -16.13
C GLY A 31 -22.36 -2.98 -14.86
N LYS A 32 -21.73 -2.07 -14.11
CA LYS A 32 -22.24 -1.55 -12.83
C LYS A 32 -22.46 -0.04 -12.91
N ARG A 33 -23.56 0.44 -12.33
CA ARG A 33 -23.91 1.87 -12.33
C ARG A 33 -23.33 2.64 -11.14
N SER A 34 -22.74 1.95 -10.15
CA SER A 34 -22.20 2.58 -8.95
C SER A 34 -20.71 2.32 -8.77
N ALA A 35 -19.92 3.37 -8.53
CA ALA A 35 -18.50 3.24 -8.21
C ALA A 35 -18.23 2.48 -6.90
N ALA A 36 -19.21 2.45 -6.00
CA ALA A 36 -19.13 1.71 -4.74
C ALA A 36 -19.14 0.19 -4.97
N GLU A 37 -19.81 -0.28 -6.03
CA GLU A 37 -19.93 -1.70 -6.40
C GLU A 37 -18.71 -2.20 -7.17
N LEU A 38 -17.84 -1.29 -7.62
CA LEU A 38 -16.65 -1.65 -8.39
C LEU A 38 -15.59 -2.28 -7.49
N ASN A 39 -15.02 -3.38 -7.95
CA ASN A 39 -13.76 -3.90 -7.41
C ASN A 39 -12.57 -3.05 -7.89
N GLU A 40 -11.38 -3.27 -7.32
CA GLU A 40 -10.21 -2.44 -7.61
C GLU A 40 -9.78 -2.49 -9.08
N ARG A 41 -9.91 -3.65 -9.73
CA ARG A 41 -9.61 -3.83 -11.17
C ARG A 41 -10.55 -3.01 -12.05
N GLU A 42 -11.84 -3.10 -11.78
CA GLU A 42 -12.87 -2.29 -12.45
C GLU A 42 -12.63 -0.79 -12.24
N ARG A 43 -12.27 -0.38 -11.02
CA ARG A 43 -11.94 1.02 -10.74
C ARG A 43 -10.74 1.51 -11.55
N ARG A 44 -9.70 0.70 -11.70
CA ARG A 44 -8.54 1.02 -12.55
C ARG A 44 -8.93 1.14 -14.01
N LYS A 45 -9.76 0.22 -14.53
CA LYS A 45 -10.29 0.30 -15.90
C LYS A 45 -11.02 1.62 -16.12
N VAL A 46 -11.92 2.00 -15.22
CA VAL A 46 -12.64 3.28 -15.29
C VAL A 46 -11.69 4.47 -15.20
N VAL A 47 -10.71 4.45 -14.30
CA VAL A 47 -9.70 5.52 -14.22
C VAL A 47 -8.92 5.65 -15.52
N ALA A 48 -8.51 4.54 -16.15
CA ALA A 48 -7.80 4.57 -17.43
C ALA A 48 -8.66 5.17 -18.55
N VAL A 49 -9.96 4.84 -18.59
CA VAL A 49 -10.92 5.45 -19.53
C VAL A 49 -11.06 6.95 -19.29
N PHE A 50 -11.12 7.38 -18.03
CA PHE A 50 -11.12 8.81 -17.72
C PHE A 50 -9.81 9.48 -18.11
N GLU A 51 -8.66 8.84 -17.91
CA GLU A 51 -7.35 9.38 -18.32
C GLU A 51 -7.29 9.58 -19.85
N GLN A 52 -7.82 8.65 -20.64
CA GLN A 52 -8.00 8.80 -22.09
C GLN A 52 -8.93 9.96 -22.46
N LYS A 53 -9.95 10.22 -21.62
CA LYS A 53 -10.88 11.35 -21.78
C LYS A 53 -10.32 12.69 -21.24
N GLY A 54 -9.05 12.75 -20.85
CA GLY A 54 -8.39 13.97 -20.41
C GLY A 54 -8.32 14.15 -18.89
N PHE A 55 -8.74 13.17 -18.09
CA PHE A 55 -8.48 13.19 -16.65
C PHE A 55 -6.98 13.14 -16.41
N ARG A 56 -6.44 14.22 -15.86
CA ARG A 56 -5.06 14.24 -15.38
C ARG A 56 -5.10 14.15 -13.88
N ARG A 57 -4.58 13.06 -13.34
CA ARG A 57 -4.28 12.95 -11.90
C ARG A 57 -3.35 14.09 -11.53
N SER A 58 -3.91 15.16 -10.97
CA SER A 58 -3.10 16.18 -10.30
C SER A 58 -2.70 15.59 -8.95
N PRO A 59 -1.44 15.19 -8.75
CA PRO A 59 -0.99 15.01 -7.38
C PRO A 59 -1.19 16.36 -6.70
N LYS A 60 -2.03 16.41 -5.65
CA LYS A 60 -1.96 17.55 -4.74
C LYS A 60 -0.46 17.72 -4.41
N PRO A 61 0.13 18.91 -4.60
CA PRO A 61 1.49 19.13 -4.17
C PRO A 61 1.50 18.83 -2.68
N ARG A 62 2.08 17.68 -2.31
CA ARG A 62 2.37 17.37 -0.92
C ARG A 62 3.48 18.35 -0.59
N ARG A 63 3.12 19.46 0.05
CA ARG A 63 4.05 20.51 0.50
C ARG A 63 5.25 19.93 1.28
N ASP A 64 5.09 18.71 1.81
CA ASP A 64 6.08 18.00 2.64
C ASP A 64 6.56 16.68 2.02
N ARG A 65 6.63 16.56 0.70
CA ARG A 65 7.12 15.30 0.09
C ARG A 65 8.61 15.15 0.37
N LEU A 66 8.99 14.10 1.10
CA LEU A 66 10.37 13.71 1.33
C LEU A 66 11.06 13.54 -0.04
N SER A 67 12.16 14.24 -0.24
CA SER A 67 12.95 14.23 -1.48
C SER A 67 14.42 13.97 -1.14
N GLY A 68 15.17 13.41 -2.09
CA GLY A 68 16.57 13.01 -1.90
C GLY A 68 16.83 11.56 -2.31
N ARG A 69 18.11 11.20 -2.41
CA ARG A 69 18.58 9.90 -2.96
C ARG A 69 17.97 8.70 -2.23
N TYR A 70 17.79 8.81 -0.91
CA TYR A 70 17.30 7.72 -0.07
C TYR A 70 15.81 7.84 0.31
N ALA A 71 15.16 8.95 -0.07
CA ALA A 71 13.77 9.23 0.31
C ALA A 71 12.80 8.13 -0.12
N GLY A 72 12.94 7.63 -1.36
CA GLY A 72 12.06 6.59 -1.90
C GLY A 72 12.09 5.28 -1.11
N ARG A 73 13.26 4.84 -0.65
CA ARG A 73 13.41 3.61 0.16
C ARG A 73 12.79 3.79 1.55
N LEU A 74 13.04 4.93 2.20
CA LEU A 74 12.47 5.25 3.51
C LEU A 74 10.93 5.39 3.44
N GLN A 75 10.41 6.06 2.42
CA GLN A 75 8.97 6.14 2.16
C GLN A 75 8.37 4.75 1.94
N ALA A 76 9.02 3.89 1.15
CA ALA A 76 8.52 2.53 0.90
C ALA A 76 8.42 1.71 2.21
N LEU A 77 9.45 1.77 3.06
CA LEU A 77 9.43 1.11 4.38
C LEU A 77 8.34 1.68 5.29
N TRP A 78 8.14 3.00 5.29
CA TRP A 78 7.08 3.63 6.09
C TRP A 78 5.68 3.23 5.64
N ILE A 79 5.46 3.13 4.32
CA ILE A 79 4.20 2.60 3.76
C ILE A 79 4.04 1.12 4.09
N ALA A 80 5.11 0.33 4.09
CA ALA A 80 5.06 -1.06 4.55
C ALA A 80 4.66 -1.15 6.03
N ALA A 81 5.22 -0.29 6.90
CA ALA A 81 4.81 -0.21 8.31
C ALA A 81 3.33 0.17 8.47
N TRP A 82 2.81 1.05 7.62
CA TRP A 82 1.39 1.39 7.57
C TRP A 82 0.53 0.21 7.13
N ASN A 83 0.98 -0.52 6.11
CA ASN A 83 0.30 -1.71 5.60
C ASN A 83 0.31 -2.88 6.62
N LEU A 84 1.33 -2.97 7.47
CA LEU A 84 1.38 -3.89 8.60
C LEU A 84 0.57 -3.43 9.82
N GLY A 85 -0.05 -2.24 9.76
CA GLY A 85 -0.82 -1.68 10.87
C GLY A 85 0.02 -1.25 12.07
N ILE A 86 1.34 -1.11 11.89
CA ILE A 86 2.28 -0.70 12.94
C ILE A 86 2.15 0.81 13.19
N VAL A 87 2.11 1.62 12.12
CA VAL A 87 1.93 3.08 12.22
C VAL A 87 0.48 3.47 11.99
N ARG A 88 0.05 4.56 12.64
CA ARG A 88 -1.28 5.18 12.47
C ARG A 88 -1.28 6.39 11.53
N ASN A 89 -0.11 6.88 11.13
CA ASN A 89 0.03 8.03 10.25
C ASN A 89 1.12 7.75 9.21
N ALA A 90 0.70 7.60 7.95
CA ALA A 90 1.58 7.28 6.82
C ALA A 90 2.23 8.53 6.17
N SER A 91 2.19 9.69 6.81
CA SER A 91 2.79 10.92 6.29
C SER A 91 4.32 10.93 6.42
N ASP A 92 4.96 11.68 5.52
CA ASP A 92 6.41 11.87 5.50
C ASP A 92 6.91 12.62 6.74
N SER A 93 6.12 13.54 7.30
CA SER A 93 6.45 14.22 8.56
C SER A 93 6.47 13.25 9.74
N ALA A 94 5.54 12.28 9.80
CA ALA A 94 5.55 11.24 10.81
C ALA A 94 6.77 10.31 10.67
N LEU A 95 7.18 9.99 9.44
CA LEU A 95 8.40 9.26 9.14
C LEU A 95 9.65 10.00 9.64
N ILE A 96 9.78 11.30 9.30
CA ILE A 96 10.91 12.13 9.74
C ILE A 96 10.99 12.17 11.26
N ALA A 97 9.86 12.44 11.93
CA ALA A 97 9.80 12.52 13.38
C ALA A 97 10.14 11.16 14.04
N PHE A 98 9.75 10.06 13.42
CA PHE A 98 10.13 8.72 13.87
C PHE A 98 11.63 8.50 13.77
N ILE A 99 12.24 8.73 12.61
CA ILE A 99 13.67 8.51 12.41
C ILE A 99 14.47 9.38 13.38
N LYS A 100 14.15 10.67 13.48
CA LYS A 100 14.83 11.59 14.41
C LYS A 100 14.79 11.08 15.85
N ARG A 101 13.64 10.54 16.31
CA ARG A 101 13.51 9.95 17.65
C ARG A 101 14.32 8.67 17.83
N GLN A 102 14.41 7.82 16.80
CA GLN A 102 15.13 6.54 16.90
C GLN A 102 16.65 6.68 16.77
N THR A 103 17.13 7.62 15.97
CA THR A 103 18.56 7.69 15.59
C THR A 103 19.24 9.01 15.95
N GLY A 104 18.47 10.03 16.34
CA GLY A 104 18.96 11.40 16.53
C GLY A 104 19.28 12.14 15.22
N LEU A 105 19.07 11.52 14.06
CA LEU A 105 19.46 12.09 12.77
C LEU A 105 18.43 13.11 12.28
N ASP A 106 18.91 14.28 11.85
CA ASP A 106 18.08 15.25 11.15
C ASP A 106 17.81 14.83 9.70
N HIS A 107 16.63 15.25 9.19
CA HIS A 107 16.13 14.89 7.86
C HIS A 107 17.13 15.13 6.73
N GLY A 108 17.84 16.26 6.72
CA GLY A 108 18.83 16.54 5.68
C GLY A 108 19.94 15.47 5.60
N ARG A 109 20.31 14.88 6.75
CA ARG A 109 21.43 13.92 6.81
C ARG A 109 21.07 12.57 6.21
N PHE A 110 20.03 11.91 6.73
CA PHE A 110 19.66 10.57 6.27
C PHE A 110 19.05 10.54 4.87
N LEU A 111 18.72 11.70 4.28
CA LEU A 111 18.24 11.80 2.91
C LEU A 111 19.35 11.92 1.87
N LEU A 112 20.54 12.38 2.28
CA LEU A 112 21.66 12.71 1.39
C LEU A 112 22.89 11.83 1.61
N HIS A 113 23.17 11.45 2.86
CA HIS A 113 24.38 10.69 3.20
C HIS A 113 24.10 9.20 3.35
N ALA A 114 24.91 8.37 2.68
CA ALA A 114 24.71 6.93 2.60
C ALA A 114 24.73 6.23 3.96
N GLU A 115 25.66 6.59 4.83
CA GLU A 115 25.81 5.99 6.15
C GLU A 115 24.61 6.27 7.06
N ASP A 116 24.19 7.54 7.12
CA ASP A 116 23.03 7.95 7.91
C ASP A 116 21.72 7.38 7.34
N ALA A 117 21.62 7.27 6.01
CA ALA A 117 20.50 6.60 5.37
C ALA A 117 20.45 5.10 5.74
N SER A 118 21.60 4.41 5.73
CA SER A 118 21.69 3.01 6.13
C SER A 118 21.26 2.81 7.58
N ARG A 119 21.76 3.65 8.49
CA ARG A 119 21.36 3.65 9.91
C ARG A 119 19.85 3.86 10.09
N ALA A 120 19.25 4.80 9.35
CA ALA A 120 17.81 5.05 9.40
C ALA A 120 16.99 3.87 8.82
N ILE A 121 17.45 3.26 7.73
CA ILE A 121 16.81 2.09 7.10
C ILE A 121 16.83 0.89 8.03
N GLU A 122 17.98 0.57 8.62
CA GLU A 122 18.10 -0.59 9.52
C GLU A 122 17.35 -0.38 10.83
N ALA A 123 17.36 0.84 11.39
CA ALA A 123 16.52 1.17 12.55
C ALA A 123 15.01 0.97 12.27
N LEU A 124 14.54 1.34 11.08
CA LEU A 124 13.16 1.09 10.65
C LEU A 124 12.87 -0.41 10.53
N LYS A 125 13.72 -1.17 9.84
CA LYS A 125 13.54 -2.62 9.66
C LYS A 125 13.55 -3.36 10.99
N ASP A 126 14.51 -3.08 11.86
CA ASP A 126 14.60 -3.70 13.19
C ASP A 126 13.35 -3.42 14.02
N TRP A 127 12.89 -2.16 14.02
CA TRP A 127 11.66 -1.80 14.70
C TRP A 127 10.44 -2.50 14.11
N MET A 128 10.31 -2.55 12.78
CA MET A 128 9.22 -3.25 12.12
C MET A 128 9.22 -4.76 12.41
N ARG A 129 10.39 -5.41 12.52
CA ARG A 129 10.50 -6.81 12.95
C ARG A 129 9.95 -7.01 14.36
N ARG A 130 10.31 -6.13 15.30
CA ARG A 130 9.80 -6.19 16.69
C ARG A 130 8.28 -6.00 16.75
N GLU A 131 7.75 -4.96 16.11
CA GLU A 131 6.32 -4.63 16.15
C GLU A 131 5.44 -5.61 15.34
N SER A 132 6.02 -6.24 14.32
CA SER A 132 5.33 -7.27 13.53
C SER A 132 5.33 -8.64 14.17
N GLY A 133 6.31 -8.92 15.04
CA GLY A 133 6.56 -10.27 15.54
C GLY A 133 7.17 -11.20 14.47
N VAL A 134 7.53 -10.69 13.29
CA VAL A 134 8.09 -11.47 12.18
C VAL A 134 9.59 -11.20 12.11
N ALA A 135 10.39 -12.05 12.78
CA ALA A 135 11.83 -11.89 12.90
C ALA A 135 12.58 -11.94 11.55
N THR A 136 11.99 -12.55 10.53
CA THR A 136 12.56 -12.71 9.18
C THR A 136 12.20 -11.57 8.22
N LEU A 137 11.36 -10.60 8.62
CA LEU A 137 10.93 -9.52 7.75
C LEU A 137 12.13 -8.65 7.30
N PHE A 138 12.23 -8.43 5.98
CA PHE A 138 13.32 -7.74 5.27
C PHE A 138 14.69 -8.42 5.39
N ARG A 139 14.72 -9.74 5.60
CA ARG A 139 15.94 -10.53 5.57
C ARG A 139 16.00 -11.39 4.32
N TYR A 140 17.21 -11.54 3.81
CA TYR A 140 17.51 -12.50 2.77
C TYR A 140 17.77 -13.86 3.40
N ASP A 141 17.24 -14.91 2.79
CA ASP A 141 17.45 -16.32 3.15
C ASP A 141 17.90 -17.06 1.89
N GLU A 142 19.13 -17.57 1.92
CA GLU A 142 19.74 -18.29 0.79
C GLU A 142 19.05 -19.61 0.45
N THR A 143 18.28 -20.17 1.39
CA THR A 143 17.51 -21.40 1.19
C THR A 143 16.18 -21.14 0.48
N GLN A 144 15.78 -19.89 0.33
CA GLN A 144 14.49 -19.47 -0.21
C GLN A 144 14.61 -19.00 -1.67
N GLY A 145 13.57 -19.26 -2.45
CA GLY A 145 13.48 -18.77 -3.83
C GLY A 145 13.31 -17.24 -3.92
N PRO A 146 13.51 -16.63 -5.10
CA PRO A 146 13.42 -15.17 -5.28
C PRO A 146 12.11 -14.56 -4.81
N LEU A 147 10.99 -15.29 -4.93
CA LEU A 147 9.67 -14.83 -4.49
C LEU A 147 9.62 -14.56 -2.99
N PHE A 148 10.17 -15.45 -2.16
CA PHE A 148 10.15 -15.32 -0.69
C PHE A 148 11.22 -14.35 -0.17
N ASN A 149 12.24 -14.07 -0.98
CA ASN A 149 13.23 -13.02 -0.75
C ASN A 149 12.77 -11.62 -1.22
N ASP A 150 11.60 -11.50 -1.86
CA ASP A 150 11.02 -10.21 -2.22
C ASP A 150 10.36 -9.54 -1.01
N ASP A 151 10.78 -8.30 -0.69
CA ASP A 151 10.22 -7.49 0.40
C ASP A 151 8.67 -7.44 0.36
N ARG A 152 8.06 -7.39 -0.83
CA ARG A 152 6.59 -7.31 -1.00
C ARG A 152 5.91 -8.60 -0.59
N CYS A 153 6.51 -9.74 -0.93
CA CYS A 153 6.02 -11.05 -0.52
C CYS A 153 6.12 -11.20 1.00
N GLN A 154 7.27 -10.82 1.58
CA GLN A 154 7.47 -10.87 3.04
C GLN A 154 6.48 -9.98 3.79
N ILE A 155 6.22 -8.76 3.30
CA ILE A 155 5.19 -7.87 3.87
C ILE A 155 3.81 -8.53 3.78
N LEU A 156 3.46 -9.10 2.62
CA LEU A 156 2.14 -9.70 2.42
C LEU A 156 1.91 -10.93 3.31
N LEU A 157 2.92 -11.79 3.44
CA LEU A 157 2.92 -12.92 4.37
C LEU A 157 2.76 -12.45 5.82
N ALA A 158 3.51 -11.43 6.22
CA ALA A 158 3.39 -10.85 7.57
C ALA A 158 2.00 -10.26 7.83
N GLN A 159 1.38 -9.59 6.84
CA GLN A 159 -0.01 -9.14 6.94
C GLN A 159 -0.98 -10.31 7.12
N TRP A 160 -0.81 -11.38 6.36
CA TRP A 160 -1.65 -12.58 6.43
C TRP A 160 -1.55 -13.26 7.80
N MET A 161 -0.32 -13.51 8.28
CA MET A 161 -0.08 -14.10 9.60
C MET A 161 -0.75 -13.30 10.72
N ARG A 162 -0.66 -11.97 10.67
CA ARG A 162 -1.31 -11.10 11.66
C ARG A 162 -2.83 -11.14 11.56
N LEU A 163 -3.39 -11.28 10.36
CA LEU A 163 -4.84 -11.45 10.20
C LEU A 163 -5.33 -12.79 10.73
N LEU A 164 -4.55 -13.87 10.58
CA LEU A 164 -4.87 -15.17 11.20
C LEU A 164 -4.90 -15.06 12.73
N GLN A 165 -3.95 -14.36 13.35
CA GLN A 165 -3.93 -14.11 14.80
C GLN A 165 -5.12 -13.27 15.32
N LEU A 166 -5.80 -12.57 14.41
CA LEU A 166 -6.97 -11.75 14.70
C LEU A 166 -8.28 -12.43 14.29
N ASP A 167 -8.22 -13.67 13.81
CA ASP A 167 -9.36 -14.38 13.21
C ASP A 167 -10.09 -13.54 12.13
N ALA A 168 -9.30 -12.81 11.34
CA ALA A 168 -9.77 -11.82 10.39
C ALA A 168 -9.30 -12.10 8.96
N ALA A 169 -8.74 -13.28 8.68
CA ALA A 169 -8.31 -13.66 7.35
C ALA A 169 -9.51 -13.66 6.35
N PRO A 170 -9.34 -13.10 5.13
CA PRO A 170 -10.43 -12.98 4.17
C PRO A 170 -10.74 -14.26 3.39
N ALA A 171 -9.91 -15.30 3.48
CA ALA A 171 -10.09 -16.59 2.82
C ALA A 171 -9.33 -17.69 3.58
N ALA A 172 -9.48 -18.94 3.14
CA ALA A 172 -8.83 -20.10 3.75
C ALA A 172 -7.29 -20.09 3.66
N SER A 173 -6.73 -19.51 2.57
CA SER A 173 -5.29 -19.35 2.40
C SER A 173 -4.96 -18.04 1.68
N LEU A 174 -3.70 -17.61 1.77
CA LEU A 174 -3.22 -16.43 1.09
C LEU A 174 -3.31 -16.61 -0.43
N GLU A 175 -2.94 -17.78 -0.93
CA GLU A 175 -2.97 -18.13 -2.35
C GLU A 175 -4.39 -18.10 -2.90
N ALA A 176 -5.36 -18.68 -2.17
CA ALA A 176 -6.76 -18.64 -2.56
C ALA A 176 -7.30 -17.20 -2.62
N TRP A 177 -6.92 -16.37 -1.64
CA TRP A 177 -7.31 -14.98 -1.61
C TRP A 177 -6.67 -14.16 -2.75
N VAL A 178 -5.39 -14.38 -3.04
CA VAL A 178 -4.66 -13.72 -4.12
C VAL A 178 -5.26 -14.11 -5.47
N ALA A 179 -5.50 -15.40 -5.71
CA ALA A 179 -6.14 -15.88 -6.93
C ALA A 179 -7.54 -15.26 -7.11
N GLN A 180 -8.34 -15.16 -6.04
CA GLN A 180 -9.64 -14.48 -6.10
C GLN A 180 -9.50 -13.00 -6.47
N LEU A 181 -8.54 -12.29 -5.86
CA LEU A 181 -8.35 -10.85 -6.06
C LEU A 181 -7.74 -10.51 -7.43
N GLN A 182 -6.87 -11.38 -7.95
CA GLN A 182 -6.03 -11.15 -9.13
C GLN A 182 -6.41 -12.05 -10.30
N ALA A 183 -7.69 -12.45 -10.38
CA ALA A 183 -8.27 -13.19 -11.50
C ALA A 183 -7.53 -14.50 -11.86
N GLY A 184 -7.19 -15.28 -10.84
CA GLY A 184 -6.52 -16.58 -10.96
C GLY A 184 -4.99 -16.51 -10.92
N ALA A 185 -4.39 -15.31 -10.88
CA ALA A 185 -2.94 -15.17 -10.79
C ALA A 185 -2.38 -15.73 -9.46
N GLY A 186 -1.24 -16.43 -9.54
CA GLY A 186 -0.47 -16.80 -8.38
C GLY A 186 0.37 -15.64 -7.85
N LEU A 187 1.00 -15.82 -6.67
CA LEU A 187 1.91 -14.83 -6.09
C LEU A 187 3.09 -14.51 -7.01
N ALA A 188 3.63 -15.51 -7.71
CA ALA A 188 4.75 -15.34 -8.65
C ALA A 188 4.37 -14.52 -9.89
N ASP A 189 3.10 -14.52 -10.27
CA ASP A 189 2.59 -13.86 -11.49
C ASP A 189 2.15 -12.41 -11.24
N LEU A 190 2.24 -11.94 -9.99
CA LEU A 190 1.79 -10.61 -9.64
C LEU A 190 2.64 -9.53 -10.29
N THR A 191 1.98 -8.70 -11.09
CA THR A 191 2.55 -7.46 -11.60
C THR A 191 2.89 -6.50 -10.46
N ARG A 192 3.70 -5.47 -10.75
CA ARG A 192 3.98 -4.40 -9.78
C ARG A 192 2.72 -3.81 -9.15
N ASP A 193 1.70 -3.56 -9.98
CA ASP A 193 0.43 -2.99 -9.54
C ASP A 193 -0.44 -4.01 -8.80
N GLY A 194 -0.33 -5.31 -9.14
CA GLY A 194 -0.96 -6.41 -8.41
C GLY A 194 -0.43 -6.53 -6.98
N TRP A 195 0.89 -6.46 -6.80
CA TRP A 195 1.52 -6.43 -5.47
C TRP A 195 1.04 -5.25 -4.62
N ILE A 196 1.05 -4.05 -5.20
CA ILE A 196 0.64 -2.83 -4.50
C ILE A 196 -0.82 -2.92 -4.02
N ASP A 197 -1.73 -3.39 -4.87
CA ASP A 197 -3.15 -3.54 -4.50
C ASP A 197 -3.34 -4.57 -3.41
N THR A 198 -2.75 -5.74 -3.59
CA THR A 198 -2.91 -6.87 -2.68
C THR A 198 -2.45 -6.46 -1.28
N MET A 199 -1.28 -5.83 -1.14
CA MET A 199 -0.80 -5.33 0.14
C MET A 199 -1.66 -4.18 0.71
N ASN A 200 -2.14 -3.26 -0.12
CA ASN A 200 -2.96 -2.14 0.35
C ASN A 200 -4.34 -2.59 0.85
N ILE A 201 -4.97 -3.52 0.13
CA ILE A 201 -6.28 -4.09 0.49
C ILE A 201 -6.14 -4.90 1.78
N LEU A 202 -5.16 -5.80 1.84
CA LEU A 202 -4.94 -6.62 3.04
C LEU A 202 -4.56 -5.75 4.24
N GLY A 203 -3.73 -4.72 4.03
CA GLY A 203 -3.33 -3.77 5.08
C GLY A 203 -4.49 -2.92 5.59
N SER A 204 -5.41 -2.52 4.71
CA SER A 204 -6.66 -1.85 5.11
C SER A 204 -7.50 -2.75 6.02
N ARG A 205 -7.65 -4.03 5.65
CA ARG A 205 -8.36 -5.02 6.47
C ARG A 205 -7.69 -5.23 7.82
N LEU A 206 -6.37 -5.40 7.84
CA LEU A 206 -5.59 -5.58 9.06
C LEU A 206 -5.76 -4.39 10.01
N ARG A 207 -5.64 -3.16 9.52
CA ARG A 207 -5.84 -1.96 10.35
C ARG A 207 -7.26 -1.87 10.92
N LYS A 208 -8.30 -2.25 10.15
CA LYS A 208 -9.67 -2.32 10.65
C LYS A 208 -9.83 -3.36 11.76
N ALA A 209 -9.28 -4.56 11.57
CA ALA A 209 -9.32 -5.64 12.58
C ALA A 209 -8.59 -5.23 13.87
N LEU A 210 -7.40 -4.62 13.75
CA LEU A 210 -6.65 -4.09 14.88
C LEU A 210 -7.39 -2.98 15.63
N ALA A 211 -8.15 -2.14 14.92
CA ALA A 211 -8.97 -1.10 15.56
C ALA A 211 -10.16 -1.71 16.32
N ALA A 212 -10.83 -2.71 15.74
CA ALA A 212 -11.94 -3.41 16.38
C ALA A 212 -11.51 -4.10 17.69
N ARG A 213 -10.38 -4.82 17.68
CA ARG A 213 -9.84 -5.51 18.87
C ARG A 213 -9.45 -4.59 20.02
N LYS A 214 -9.14 -3.32 19.75
CA LYS A 214 -8.83 -2.32 20.80
C LYS A 214 -10.06 -1.69 21.43
N ALA A 215 -11.22 -1.84 20.79
CA ALA A 215 -12.49 -1.31 21.28
C ALA A 215 -13.25 -2.32 22.15
N THR A 216 -12.86 -3.59 22.09
CA THR A 216 -13.31 -4.68 22.98
C THR A 216 -12.45 -4.76 24.21
#